data_AF-A0A662V4H9-F1
#
_entry.id   AF-A0A662V4H9-F1
#
_cell.length_a   1.000
_cell.length_b   1.000
_cell.length_c   1.000
_cell.angle_alpha   90.00
_cell.angle_beta   90.00
_cell.angle_gamma   90.00
#
_symmetry.space_group_name_H-M   'P 1'
#
loop_
_entity.id
_entity.type
_entity.pdbx_description
1 polymer ?
#
loop_
_entity_poly.entity_id
_entity_poly.type
_entity_poly.pdbx_seq_one_letter_code
_entity_poly.pdbx_strand_id
1 'polypeptide(L)'
;MPLFIVYPAKPAILKQIIDVLGEPSDVKVEVSIEDRRLRDVFKPDDVKYFTVAYHCKPAIERTLELYREYYKSYVDRLKVKAREEKLRTILSFKATWYIDDFSAEFDGFKLKLSVGKSLEKVIEILKLFKDRSISIEVNLSSRKP
;
A
#
# COMPACT_ATOMS: atom_id res chain seq x y z
N MET A 1 -0.09 15.26 24.76
CA MET A 1 -0.62 13.88 24.65
C MET A 1 0.29 13.08 23.73
N PRO A 2 0.82 11.91 24.14
CA PRO A 2 1.55 11.08 23.19
C PRO A 2 0.57 10.53 22.16
N LEU A 3 0.76 10.94 20.90
CA LEU A 3 0.06 10.40 19.76
C LEU A 3 0.74 9.06 19.42
N PHE A 4 0.16 7.94 19.87
CA PHE A 4 0.59 6.63 19.41
C PHE A 4 0.19 6.50 17.94
N ILE A 5 1.09 6.91 17.03
CA ILE A 5 0.92 6.69 15.60
C ILE A 5 1.18 5.20 15.35
N VAL A 6 0.12 4.41 15.40
CA VAL A 6 0.16 3.01 14.99
C VAL A 6 0.16 3.01 13.47
N TYR A 7 1.35 3.05 12.88
CA TYR A 7 1.58 2.70 11.48
C TYR A 7 0.99 1.31 11.20
N PRO A 8 0.44 0.99 10.01
CA PRO A 8 0.33 1.77 8.79
C PRO A 8 -0.66 2.95 8.91
N ALA A 9 -0.67 3.84 7.93
CA ALA A 9 -1.57 4.97 7.85
C ALA A 9 -3.05 4.54 7.83
N LYS A 10 -3.93 5.36 8.39
CA LYS A 10 -5.38 5.07 8.36
C LYS A 10 -5.90 5.04 6.92
N PRO A 11 -6.94 4.24 6.59
CA PRO A 11 -7.52 4.21 5.24
C PRO A 11 -7.95 5.56 4.66
N ALA A 12 -8.30 6.53 5.53
CA ALA A 12 -8.59 7.90 5.12
C ALA A 12 -7.40 8.59 4.43
N ILE A 13 -6.17 8.24 4.78
CA ILE A 13 -4.95 8.76 4.17
C ILE A 13 -4.80 8.25 2.73
N LEU A 14 -5.04 6.97 2.47
CA LEU A 14 -5.02 6.46 1.09
C LEU A 14 -6.11 7.11 0.25
N LYS A 15 -7.32 7.29 0.80
CA LYS A 15 -8.40 8.00 0.10
C LYS A 15 -7.94 9.40 -0.30
N GLN A 16 -7.34 10.13 0.65
CA GLN A 16 -6.77 11.44 0.38
C GLN A 16 -5.73 11.41 -0.75
N ILE A 17 -4.83 10.43 -0.79
CA ILE A 17 -3.84 10.30 -1.87
C ILE A 17 -4.54 10.07 -3.21
N ILE A 18 -5.53 9.19 -3.28
CA ILE A 18 -6.30 8.91 -4.49
C ILE A 18 -7.09 10.15 -4.94
N ASP A 19 -7.69 10.92 -4.02
CA ASP A 19 -8.41 12.15 -4.35
C ASP A 19 -7.49 13.20 -5.03
N VAL A 20 -6.17 13.12 -4.82
CA VAL A 20 -5.17 14.03 -5.40
C VAL A 20 -4.54 13.46 -6.67
N LEU A 21 -4.18 12.18 -6.66
CA LEU A 21 -3.40 11.55 -7.73
C LEU A 21 -4.25 10.75 -8.73
N GLY A 22 -5.54 10.56 -8.44
CA GLY A 22 -6.43 9.71 -9.23
C GLY A 22 -6.17 8.21 -9.02
N GLU A 23 -6.58 7.41 -9.99
CA GLU A 23 -6.46 5.96 -9.94
C GLU A 23 -4.98 5.52 -9.97
N PRO A 24 -4.57 4.57 -9.11
CA PRO A 24 -3.23 3.99 -9.20
C PRO A 24 -3.06 3.23 -10.51
N SER A 25 -1.88 3.35 -11.12
CA SER A 25 -1.51 2.62 -12.32
C SER A 25 -1.28 1.13 -12.06
N ASP A 26 -0.85 0.78 -10.85
CA ASP A 26 -0.65 -0.60 -10.37
C ASP A 26 -0.84 -0.68 -8.86
N VAL A 27 -1.42 -1.78 -8.40
CA VAL A 27 -1.52 -2.15 -6.99
C VAL A 27 -0.91 -3.54 -6.81
N LYS A 28 0.18 -3.60 -6.05
CA LYS A 28 0.81 -4.84 -5.60
C LYS A 28 0.26 -5.22 -4.24
N VAL A 29 -0.16 -6.47 -4.11
CA VAL A 29 -0.64 -7.04 -2.86
C VAL A 29 0.03 -8.38 -2.64
N GLU A 30 0.50 -8.63 -1.41
CA GLU A 30 0.93 -9.95 -0.98
C GLU A 30 -0.08 -10.50 0.01
N VAL A 31 -0.52 -11.72 -0.23
CA VAL A 31 -1.60 -12.35 0.52
C VAL A 31 -1.11 -13.70 1.02
N SER A 32 -1.26 -13.92 2.32
CA SER A 32 -1.13 -15.24 2.93
C SER A 32 -2.46 -15.97 2.82
N ILE A 33 -2.46 -17.16 2.23
CA ILE A 33 -3.64 -17.99 1.98
C ILE A 33 -3.42 -19.34 2.65
N GLU A 34 -4.42 -19.80 3.39
CA GLU A 34 -4.55 -21.19 3.82
C GLU A 34 -5.54 -21.90 2.88
N ASP A 35 -5.02 -22.68 1.92
CA ASP A 35 -5.85 -23.44 0.97
C ASP A 35 -5.37 -24.90 0.91
N ARG A 36 -6.28 -25.83 1.22
CA ARG A 36 -6.00 -27.26 1.19
C ARG A 36 -5.70 -27.77 -0.23
N ARG A 37 -6.36 -27.22 -1.26
CA ARG A 37 -6.11 -27.57 -2.66
C ARG A 37 -4.70 -27.18 -3.08
N LEU A 38 -4.21 -26.03 -2.61
CA LEU A 38 -2.82 -25.62 -2.86
C LEU A 38 -1.83 -26.54 -2.11
N ARG A 39 -2.17 -27.00 -0.89
CA ARG A 39 -1.35 -28.03 -0.20
C ARG A 39 -1.25 -29.31 -1.02
N ASP A 40 -2.35 -29.79 -1.57
CA ASP A 40 -2.37 -31.03 -2.36
C ASP A 40 -1.56 -30.90 -3.67
N VAL A 41 -1.58 -29.72 -4.30
CA VAL A 41 -0.81 -29.43 -5.52
C VAL A 41 0.69 -29.39 -5.25
N PHE A 42 1.11 -28.69 -4.18
CA PHE A 42 2.53 -28.48 -3.92
C PHE A 42 3.17 -29.58 -3.06
N LYS A 43 2.36 -30.49 -2.48
CA LYS A 43 2.76 -31.57 -1.55
C LYS A 43 3.83 -31.17 -0.52
N PRO A 44 3.76 -30.01 0.13
CA PRO A 44 4.74 -29.68 1.13
C PRO A 44 4.43 -30.44 2.42
N ASP A 45 5.38 -31.24 2.89
CA ASP A 45 5.20 -32.05 4.12
C ASP A 45 4.89 -31.19 5.36
N ASP A 46 5.20 -29.88 5.34
CA ASP A 46 5.09 -28.97 6.50
C ASP A 46 4.52 -27.55 6.23
N VAL A 47 4.04 -27.22 5.02
CA VAL A 47 3.62 -25.82 4.75
C VAL A 47 2.18 -25.55 5.17
N LYS A 48 2.02 -24.71 6.20
CA LYS A 48 0.72 -24.28 6.71
C LYS A 48 0.07 -23.16 5.88
N TYR A 49 0.84 -22.25 5.29
CA TYR A 49 0.32 -21.10 4.54
C TYR A 49 1.12 -20.86 3.27
N PHE A 50 0.45 -20.41 2.21
CA PHE A 50 1.08 -19.96 0.97
C PHE A 50 1.05 -18.44 0.90
N THR A 51 2.14 -17.83 0.44
CA THR A 51 2.17 -16.40 0.13
C THR A 51 2.09 -16.21 -1.37
N VAL A 52 1.04 -15.53 -1.82
CA VAL A 52 0.84 -15.15 -3.23
C VAL A 52 1.03 -13.65 -3.36
N ALA A 53 1.97 -13.25 -4.20
CA ALA A 53 2.15 -11.87 -4.61
C ALA A 53 1.48 -11.67 -5.97
N TYR A 54 0.61 -10.68 -6.09
CA TYR A 54 0.04 -10.31 -7.39
C TYR A 54 -0.01 -8.81 -7.58
N HIS A 55 0.02 -8.42 -8.86
CA HIS A 55 -0.11 -7.06 -9.35
C HIS A 55 -1.45 -6.94 -10.04
N CYS A 56 -2.17 -5.85 -9.79
CA CYS A 56 -3.48 -5.61 -10.36
C CYS A 56 -3.67 -4.13 -10.67
N LYS A 57 -4.60 -3.84 -11.59
CA LYS A 57 -5.04 -2.47 -11.92
C LYS A 57 -6.49 -2.26 -11.46
N PRO A 58 -6.75 -2.29 -10.14
CA PRO A 58 -8.10 -2.18 -9.62
C PRO A 58 -8.62 -0.74 -9.76
N ALA A 59 -9.93 -0.60 -9.91
CA ALA A 59 -10.61 0.67 -9.72
C ALA A 59 -10.38 1.24 -8.30
N ILE A 60 -10.69 2.53 -8.11
CA ILE A 60 -10.51 3.24 -6.83
C ILE A 60 -11.16 2.50 -5.65
N GLU A 61 -12.41 2.08 -5.79
CA GLU A 61 -13.17 1.43 -4.72
C GLU A 61 -12.46 0.16 -4.27
N ARG A 62 -12.01 -0.65 -5.23
CA ARG A 62 -11.33 -1.90 -4.95
C ARG A 62 -9.94 -1.68 -4.34
N THR A 63 -9.23 -0.63 -4.75
CA THR A 63 -7.97 -0.20 -4.11
C THR A 63 -8.19 0.11 -2.62
N LEU A 64 -9.24 0.87 -2.31
CA LEU A 64 -9.59 1.25 -0.94
C LEU A 64 -9.98 0.05 -0.08
N GLU A 65 -10.72 -0.91 -0.64
CA GLU A 65 -11.06 -2.17 0.03
C GLU A 65 -9.82 -2.99 0.40
N LEU A 66 -8.93 -3.22 -0.59
CA LEU A 66 -7.69 -3.96 -0.38
C LEU A 66 -6.83 -3.31 0.72
N TYR A 67 -6.76 -1.98 0.75
CA TYR A 67 -6.01 -1.29 1.79
C TYR A 67 -6.69 -1.37 3.17
N ARG A 68 -8.03 -1.32 3.25
CA ARG A 68 -8.75 -1.51 4.52
C ARG A 68 -8.52 -2.91 5.08
N GLU A 69 -8.53 -3.93 4.22
CA GLU A 69 -8.21 -5.30 4.59
C GLU A 69 -6.77 -5.43 5.12
N TYR A 70 -5.80 -4.80 4.44
CA TYR A 70 -4.41 -4.71 4.89
C TYR A 70 -4.28 -4.01 6.25
N TYR A 71 -4.88 -2.82 6.41
CA TYR A 71 -4.86 -2.05 7.66
C TYR A 71 -5.44 -2.84 8.82
N LYS A 72 -6.61 -3.47 8.63
CA LYS A 72 -7.25 -4.32 9.65
C LYS A 72 -6.34 -5.49 10.02
N SER A 73 -5.79 -6.18 9.02
CA SER A 73 -4.86 -7.30 9.23
C SER A 73 -3.61 -6.90 10.00
N TYR A 74 -3.12 -5.68 9.81
CA TYR A 74 -2.00 -5.16 10.58
C TYR A 74 -2.39 -4.84 12.04
N VAL A 75 -3.50 -4.12 12.25
CA VAL A 75 -3.98 -3.76 13.59
C VAL A 75 -4.33 -4.99 14.41
N ASP A 76 -4.95 -6.00 13.80
CA ASP A 76 -5.28 -7.28 14.44
C ASP A 76 -4.00 -7.99 14.92
N ARG A 77 -2.94 -8.02 14.08
CA ARG A 77 -1.62 -8.59 14.44
C ARG A 77 -0.98 -7.91 15.64
N LEU A 78 -1.10 -6.59 15.77
CA LEU A 78 -0.55 -5.85 16.90
C LEU A 78 -1.28 -6.09 18.22
N LYS A 79 -2.58 -6.37 18.18
CA LYS A 79 -3.41 -6.50 19.39
C LYS A 79 -3.28 -7.85 20.10
N VAL A 80 -2.49 -8.79 19.56
CA VAL A 80 -2.41 -10.20 20.01
C VAL A 80 -3.81 -10.81 20.20
N LYS A 81 -4.83 -10.22 19.58
CA LYS A 81 -6.20 -10.72 19.61
C LYS A 81 -6.30 -11.72 18.49
N ALA A 82 -6.47 -12.97 18.92
CA ALA A 82 -6.81 -14.18 18.19
C ALA A 82 -6.80 -14.03 16.66
N ARG A 83 -5.91 -14.81 16.02
CA ARG A 83 -6.15 -15.35 14.69
C ARG A 83 -7.54 -16.00 14.69
N GLU A 84 -8.60 -15.23 14.48
CA GLU A 84 -9.75 -15.78 13.78
C GLU A 84 -9.19 -16.39 12.50
N GLU A 85 -9.62 -17.60 12.18
CA GLU A 85 -9.20 -18.44 11.04
C GLU A 85 -9.51 -17.75 9.70
N LYS A 86 -8.85 -16.62 9.45
CA LYS A 86 -8.89 -15.97 8.17
C LYS A 86 -8.06 -16.82 7.23
N LEU A 87 -8.76 -17.57 6.38
CA LEU A 87 -8.21 -18.29 5.23
C LEU A 87 -7.36 -17.38 4.32
N ARG A 88 -7.51 -16.05 4.45
CA ARG A 88 -6.79 -15.04 3.69
C ARG A 88 -6.40 -13.85 4.55
N THR A 89 -5.12 -13.48 4.56
CA THR A 89 -4.61 -12.28 5.21
C THR A 89 -3.73 -11.47 4.27
N ILE A 90 -4.00 -10.17 4.10
CA ILE A 90 -3.12 -9.29 3.32
C ILE A 90 -1.89 -8.93 4.16
N LEU A 91 -0.72 -9.33 3.68
CA LEU A 91 0.56 -9.13 4.33
C LEU A 91 1.17 -7.78 3.99
N SER A 92 1.10 -7.38 2.72
CA SER A 92 1.64 -6.11 2.21
C SER A 92 0.72 -5.50 1.16
N PHE A 93 0.79 -4.18 1.05
CA PHE A 93 0.06 -3.37 0.08
C PHE A 93 1.00 -2.32 -0.48
N LYS A 94 0.93 -2.09 -1.80
CA LYS A 94 1.61 -0.99 -2.45
C LYS A 94 0.78 -0.51 -3.63
N ALA A 95 0.51 0.79 -3.67
CA ALA A 95 -0.11 1.46 -4.80
C ALA A 95 0.93 2.35 -5.50
N THR A 96 0.97 2.32 -6.82
CA THR A 96 1.93 3.05 -7.64
C THR A 96 1.20 3.89 -8.68
N TRP A 97 1.65 5.13 -8.86
CA TRP A 97 1.21 6.04 -9.91
C TRP A 97 2.38 6.40 -10.82
N TYR A 98 2.15 6.41 -12.12
CA TYR A 98 3.07 6.95 -13.12
C TYR A 98 2.39 8.16 -13.78
N ILE A 99 2.87 9.37 -13.46
CA ILE A 99 2.25 10.63 -13.90
C ILE A 99 3.34 11.48 -14.54
N ASP A 100 3.38 11.49 -15.87
CA ASP A 100 4.36 12.23 -16.69
C ASP A 100 5.79 12.21 -16.11
N ASP A 101 6.21 13.35 -15.54
CA ASP A 101 7.55 13.65 -15.07
C ASP A 101 7.85 13.14 -13.65
N PHE A 102 6.91 12.44 -13.01
CA PHE A 102 7.09 11.84 -11.70
C PHE A 102 6.37 10.50 -11.52
N SER A 103 6.76 9.79 -10.47
CA SER A 103 6.04 8.61 -9.99
C SER A 103 5.78 8.74 -8.50
N ALA A 104 4.69 8.14 -8.05
CA ALA A 104 4.34 8.05 -6.64
C ALA A 104 4.19 6.59 -6.23
N GLU A 105 4.62 6.26 -5.02
CA GLU A 105 4.46 4.94 -4.42
C GLU A 105 3.93 5.11 -3.00
N PHE A 106 2.86 4.42 -2.66
CA PHE A 106 2.33 4.37 -1.30
C PHE A 106 2.29 2.93 -0.82
N ASP A 107 3.05 2.62 0.22
CA ASP A 107 3.19 1.26 0.79
C ASP A 107 2.38 1.04 2.08
N GLY A 108 1.52 2.00 2.41
CA GLY A 108 0.78 2.00 3.67
C GLY A 108 1.50 2.68 4.82
N PHE A 109 2.79 2.97 4.72
CA PHE A 109 3.56 3.68 5.76
C PHE A 109 3.97 5.07 5.30
N LYS A 110 4.41 5.19 4.05
CA LYS A 110 4.89 6.44 3.46
C LYS A 110 4.38 6.60 2.03
N LEU A 111 4.24 7.86 1.62
CA LEU A 111 4.11 8.23 0.22
C LEU A 111 5.49 8.64 -0.29
N LYS A 112 6.06 7.88 -1.22
CA LYS A 112 7.31 8.20 -1.89
C LYS A 112 7.02 8.83 -3.24
N LEU A 113 7.54 10.03 -3.48
CA LEU A 113 7.50 10.73 -4.75
C LEU A 113 8.89 10.68 -5.38
N SER A 114 9.00 10.17 -6.60
CA SER A 114 10.25 10.16 -7.37
C SER A 114 10.11 11.09 -8.57
N VAL A 115 10.95 12.11 -8.62
CA VAL A 115 10.84 13.22 -9.57
C VAL A 115 11.94 13.12 -10.60
N GLY A 116 11.57 13.15 -11.89
CA GLY A 116 12.52 13.13 -12.98
C GLY A 116 13.06 14.52 -13.33
N LYS A 117 12.16 15.43 -13.74
CA LYS A 117 12.55 16.70 -14.39
C LYS A 117 11.84 17.97 -13.89
N SER A 118 10.56 17.90 -13.53
CA SER A 118 9.78 19.09 -13.14
C SER A 118 9.55 19.16 -11.63
N LEU A 119 10.32 20.02 -10.96
CA LEU A 119 10.15 20.31 -9.54
C LEU A 119 8.84 21.08 -9.26
N GLU A 120 8.38 21.87 -10.22
CA GLU A 120 7.19 22.74 -10.10
C GLU A 120 5.91 21.93 -9.91
N LYS A 121 5.66 20.93 -10.77
CA LYS A 121 4.51 20.02 -10.64
C LYS A 121 4.50 19.30 -9.28
N VAL A 122 5.68 18.96 -8.76
CA VAL A 122 5.81 18.27 -7.46
C VAL A 122 5.49 19.23 -6.33
N ILE A 123 5.93 20.48 -6.40
CA ILE A 123 5.57 21.51 -5.43
C ILE A 123 4.04 21.72 -5.42
N GLU A 124 3.38 21.72 -6.59
CA GLU A 124 1.92 21.79 -6.68
C GLU A 124 1.24 20.62 -5.98
N ILE A 125 1.70 19.39 -6.23
CA ILE A 125 1.15 18.20 -5.57
C ILE A 125 1.41 18.23 -4.06
N LEU A 126 2.60 18.62 -3.63
CA LEU A 126 2.92 18.76 -2.20
C LEU A 126 2.04 19.81 -1.53
N LYS A 127 1.67 20.90 -2.22
CA LYS A 127 0.71 21.89 -1.72
C LYS A 127 -0.68 21.27 -1.50
N LEU A 128 -1.12 20.33 -2.34
CA LEU A 128 -2.39 19.60 -2.14
C LEU A 128 -2.36 18.71 -0.88
N PHE A 129 -1.16 18.34 -0.40
CA PHE A 129 -0.96 17.58 0.83
C PHE A 129 -0.60 18.43 2.05
N LYS A 130 -0.45 19.75 1.93
CA LYS A 130 0.07 20.65 2.98
C LYS A 130 -0.68 20.55 4.31
N ASP A 131 -2.00 20.35 4.26
CA ASP A 131 -2.86 20.25 5.46
C ASP A 131 -3.21 18.80 5.82
N ARG A 132 -2.51 17.82 5.25
CA ARG A 132 -2.81 16.38 5.41
C ARG A 132 -1.73 15.71 6.26
N SER A 133 -2.14 14.82 7.16
CA SER A 133 -1.24 14.08 8.06
C SER A 133 -0.59 12.89 7.36
N ILE A 134 0.31 13.16 6.40
CA ILE A 134 0.99 12.14 5.58
C ILE A 134 2.49 12.37 5.65
N SER A 135 3.26 11.30 5.92
CA SER A 135 4.71 11.33 5.76
C SER A 135 5.05 11.15 4.28
N ILE A 136 5.72 12.15 3.71
CA ILE A 136 6.10 12.17 2.29
C ILE A 136 7.62 12.13 2.16
N GLU A 137 8.13 11.16 1.42
CA GLU A 137 9.55 11.05 1.03
C GLU A 137 9.69 11.53 -0.41
N VAL A 138 10.54 12.53 -0.67
CA VAL A 138 10.78 13.05 -2.02
C VAL A 138 12.19 12.70 -2.47
N ASN A 139 12.30 11.94 -3.56
CA ASN A 139 13.57 11.63 -4.20
C ASN A 139 13.79 12.53 -5.43
N LEU A 140 14.80 13.39 -5.34
CA LEU A 140 15.24 14.30 -6.40
C LEU A 140 16.45 13.73 -7.14
N SER A 141 16.33 12.53 -7.70
CA SER A 141 17.39 11.97 -8.53
C SER A 141 17.29 12.56 -9.93
N SER A 142 18.07 13.60 -10.22
CA SER A 142 18.38 14.00 -11.58
C SER A 142 19.04 12.81 -12.29
N ARG A 143 18.39 12.19 -13.27
CA ARG A 143 19.13 11.36 -14.23
C ARG A 143 20.16 12.29 -14.85
N LYS A 144 21.44 12.15 -14.45
CA LYS A 144 22.53 12.75 -15.23
C LYS A 144 22.51 12.09 -16.62
N PRO A 145 22.75 12.88 -17.67
CA PRO A 145 22.60 12.46 -19.06
C PRO A 145 23.48 11.26 -19.41
#